data_AF-A0A7V9BK92-F1
#
_entry.id   AF-A0A7V9BK92-F1
#
_cell.length_a   1.000
_cell.length_b   1.000
_cell.length_c   1.000
_cell.angle_alpha   90.00
_cell.angle_beta   90.00
_cell.angle_gamma   90.00
#
_symmetry.space_group_name_H-M   'P 1'
#
loop_
_entity.id
_entity.type
_entity.pdbx_description
1 polymer ?
#
loop_
_entity_poly.entity_id
_entity_poly.type
_entity_poly.pdbx_seq_one_letter_code
_entity_poly.pdbx_strand_id
1 'polypeptide(L)'
;MILAFYNGYRDNYDVILPLLERHGFVGWFFPSSGFISTPPAEQLAFAARHTLRTVPNEYPDGRYALSWSELRELDRAHVVASHTRNHARLSLTDTDQLQGEILGSPQDFEKNLGHPVRAFASQSGAAYGEQPAADRLIEAAGYQFVFSNLKIQRLRDRPGSGRG
;
A
#
# COMPACT_ATOMS: atom_id res chain seq x y z
N MET A 1 -10.58 -7.41 15.27
CA MET A 1 -9.34 -7.92 14.66
C MET A 1 -9.15 -7.21 13.33
N ILE A 2 -7.93 -6.80 12.96
CA ILE A 2 -7.62 -6.30 11.61
C ILE A 2 -6.64 -7.29 10.98
N LEU A 3 -7.01 -7.88 9.84
CA LEU A 3 -6.14 -8.76 9.06
C LEU A 3 -5.50 -7.93 7.96
N ALA A 4 -4.22 -7.59 8.11
CA ALA A 4 -3.50 -6.72 7.20
C ALA A 4 -2.48 -7.50 6.36
N PHE A 5 -2.53 -7.31 5.04
CA PHE A 5 -1.66 -7.94 4.05
C PHE A 5 -0.90 -6.86 3.29
N TYR A 6 0.41 -7.03 3.08
CA TYR A 6 1.27 -5.97 2.57
C TYR A 6 1.83 -6.31 1.18
N ASN A 7 2.51 -5.35 0.57
CA ASN A 7 3.28 -5.41 -0.68
C ASN A 7 2.47 -5.51 -1.97
N GLY A 8 1.36 -6.26 -1.97
CA GLY A 8 0.55 -6.47 -3.17
C GLY A 8 1.02 -7.65 -4.03
N TYR A 9 1.56 -8.68 -3.38
CA TYR A 9 1.83 -9.95 -4.04
C TYR A 9 0.54 -10.59 -4.56
N ARG A 10 0.66 -11.43 -5.60
CA ARG A 10 -0.47 -12.08 -6.26
C ARG A 10 -1.22 -13.05 -5.34
N ASP A 11 -0.55 -13.66 -4.37
CA ASP A 11 -1.17 -14.55 -3.39
C ASP A 11 -2.23 -13.84 -2.52
N ASN A 12 -2.12 -12.52 -2.34
CA ASN A 12 -3.16 -11.71 -1.72
C ASN A 12 -4.53 -11.90 -2.41
N TYR A 13 -4.53 -12.14 -3.73
CA TYR A 13 -5.73 -12.41 -4.51
C TYR A 13 -5.98 -13.90 -4.66
N ASP A 14 -4.99 -14.69 -5.09
CA ASP A 14 -5.20 -16.11 -5.42
C ASP A 14 -5.44 -17.00 -4.20
N VAL A 15 -4.95 -16.60 -3.02
CA VAL A 15 -4.97 -17.41 -1.80
C VAL A 15 -5.71 -16.71 -0.67
N ILE A 16 -5.31 -15.48 -0.33
CA ILE A 16 -5.80 -14.77 0.85
C ILE A 16 -7.27 -14.37 0.69
N LEU A 17 -7.64 -13.77 -0.44
CA LEU A 17 -9.01 -13.32 -0.69
C LEU A 17 -10.04 -14.47 -0.55
N PRO A 18 -9.89 -15.64 -1.22
CA PRO A 18 -10.80 -16.77 -1.04
C PRO A 18 -10.89 -17.30 0.39
N LEU A 19 -9.80 -17.23 1.17
CA LEU A 19 -9.79 -17.63 2.57
C LEU A 19 -10.57 -16.63 3.44
N LEU A 20 -10.38 -15.33 3.23
CA LEU A 20 -11.13 -14.29 3.93
C LEU A 20 -12.62 -14.44 3.68
N GLU A 21 -13.03 -14.57 2.42
CA GLU A 21 -14.43 -14.70 2.03
C GLU A 21 -15.06 -15.97 2.60
N ARG A 22 -14.36 -17.11 2.51
CA ARG A 22 -14.82 -18.39 3.07
C ARG A 22 -15.07 -18.32 4.58
N HIS A 23 -14.30 -17.52 5.29
CA HIS A 23 -14.37 -17.42 6.74
C HIS A 23 -15.08 -16.15 7.24
N GLY A 24 -15.64 -15.32 6.35
CA GLY A 24 -16.39 -14.13 6.70
C GLY A 24 -15.54 -12.99 7.30
N PHE A 25 -14.27 -12.89 6.92
CA PHE A 25 -13.38 -11.83 7.38
C PHE A 25 -13.19 -10.72 6.35
N VAL A 26 -12.98 -9.50 6.85
CA VAL A 26 -12.57 -8.36 6.05
C VAL A 26 -11.05 -8.19 6.14
N GLY A 27 -10.36 -8.29 5.01
CA GLY A 27 -8.94 -7.99 4.89
C GLY A 27 -8.66 -6.50 4.60
N TRP A 28 -7.49 -6.05 5.02
CA TRP A 28 -6.90 -4.76 4.69
C TRP A 28 -5.64 -4.99 3.87
N PHE A 29 -5.63 -4.52 2.63
CA PHE A 29 -4.57 -4.80 1.68
C PHE A 29 -3.78 -3.52 1.41
N PHE A 30 -2.47 -3.59 1.64
CA PHE A 30 -1.50 -2.51 1.47
C PHE A 30 -0.57 -2.84 0.30
N PRO A 31 -1.04 -2.78 -0.96
CA PRO A 31 -0.15 -2.93 -2.10
C PRO A 31 0.79 -1.73 -2.27
N SER A 32 1.97 -2.01 -2.81
CA SER A 32 2.86 -1.00 -3.37
C SER A 32 2.36 -0.66 -4.78
N SER A 33 1.89 0.57 -5.00
CA SER A 33 1.20 0.94 -6.26
C SER A 33 2.10 0.80 -7.50
N GLY A 34 3.40 1.07 -7.35
CA GLY A 34 4.42 0.88 -8.37
C GLY A 34 4.65 -0.60 -8.67
N PHE A 35 4.61 -1.48 -7.66
CA PHE A 35 4.79 -2.92 -7.90
C PHE A 35 3.64 -3.50 -8.73
N ILE A 36 2.39 -3.23 -8.34
CA ILE A 36 1.21 -3.73 -9.06
C ILE A 36 1.00 -3.06 -10.43
N SER A 37 1.67 -1.91 -10.67
CA SER A 37 1.69 -1.23 -11.97
C SER A 37 2.84 -1.70 -12.88
N THR A 38 3.82 -2.43 -12.34
CA THR A 38 4.97 -2.92 -13.10
C THR A 38 4.55 -4.09 -14.00
N PRO A 39 4.87 -4.08 -15.31
CA PRO A 39 4.58 -5.20 -16.20
C PRO A 39 5.20 -6.52 -15.69
N PRO A 40 4.55 -7.70 -15.88
CA PRO A 40 5.04 -8.97 -15.35
C PRO A 40 6.51 -9.26 -15.66
N ALA A 41 6.96 -8.96 -16.89
CA ALA A 41 8.34 -9.17 -17.34
C ALA A 41 9.38 -8.37 -16.52
N GLU A 42 8.97 -7.28 -15.87
CA GLU A 42 9.84 -6.38 -15.09
C GLU A 42 9.68 -6.57 -13.58
N GLN A 43 8.67 -7.32 -13.12
CA GLN A 43 8.32 -7.42 -11.70
C GLN A 43 9.43 -8.03 -10.84
N LEU A 44 10.19 -9.01 -11.36
CA LEU A 44 11.33 -9.58 -10.63
C LEU A 44 12.45 -8.56 -10.42
N ALA A 45 12.76 -7.77 -11.46
CA ALA A 45 13.77 -6.73 -11.38
C ALA A 45 13.32 -5.60 -10.44
N PHE A 46 12.05 -5.21 -10.52
CA PHE A 46 11.44 -4.27 -9.58
C PHE A 46 11.54 -4.80 -8.15
N ALA A 47 11.10 -6.03 -7.90
CA ALA A 47 11.08 -6.62 -6.57
C ALA A 47 12.49 -6.63 -5.93
N ALA A 48 13.50 -7.05 -6.70
CA ALA A 48 14.89 -7.04 -6.25
C ALA A 48 15.39 -5.63 -5.88
N ARG A 49 15.09 -4.61 -6.71
CA ARG A 49 15.48 -3.22 -6.45
C ARG A 49 14.77 -2.60 -5.26
N HIS A 50 13.54 -3.04 -5.00
CA HIS A 50 12.65 -2.47 -4.00
C HIS A 50 12.52 -3.34 -2.74
N THR A 51 13.44 -4.30 -2.53
CA THR A 51 13.47 -5.17 -1.34
C THR A 51 12.19 -5.99 -1.11
N LEU A 52 11.47 -6.31 -2.19
CA LEU A 52 10.35 -7.24 -2.17
C LEU A 52 10.89 -8.65 -2.39
N ARG A 53 10.44 -9.60 -1.55
CA ARG A 53 10.91 -10.99 -1.61
C ARG A 53 9.94 -11.81 -2.43
N THR A 54 10.43 -12.39 -3.52
CA THR A 54 9.68 -13.30 -4.39
C THR A 54 10.30 -14.69 -4.35
N VAL A 55 9.50 -15.72 -4.62
CA VAL A 55 10.01 -17.09 -4.81
C VAL A 55 10.20 -17.32 -6.32
N PRO A 56 11.40 -17.71 -6.80
CA PRO A 56 11.59 -17.99 -8.23
C PRO A 56 10.60 -19.05 -8.74
N ASN A 57 9.95 -18.77 -9.86
CA ASN A 57 8.97 -19.64 -10.52
C ASN A 57 7.74 -20.00 -9.66
N GLU A 58 7.36 -19.13 -8.72
CA GLU A 58 6.13 -19.30 -7.93
C GLU A 58 4.87 -19.35 -8.80
N TYR A 59 4.83 -18.50 -9.83
CA TYR A 59 3.74 -18.45 -10.81
C TYR A 59 4.25 -18.78 -12.22
N PRO A 60 3.62 -19.73 -12.94
CA PRO A 60 4.06 -20.13 -14.29
C PRO A 60 4.04 -19.02 -15.34
N ASP A 61 3.19 -18.00 -15.16
CA ASP A 61 3.06 -16.86 -16.07
C ASP A 61 4.01 -15.70 -15.73
N GLY A 62 4.85 -15.86 -14.71
CA GLY A 62 5.85 -14.87 -14.31
C GLY A 62 5.30 -13.62 -13.65
N ARG A 63 4.01 -13.57 -13.29
CA ARG A 63 3.39 -12.42 -12.59
C ARG A 63 3.34 -12.67 -11.08
N TYR A 64 4.04 -11.83 -10.33
CA TYR A 64 4.20 -11.90 -8.88
C TYR A 64 3.34 -10.90 -8.11
N ALA A 65 2.86 -9.85 -8.76
CA ALA A 65 1.98 -8.85 -8.16
C ALA A 65 0.52 -9.11 -8.57
N LEU A 66 -0.42 -8.80 -7.67
CA LEU A 66 -1.83 -8.69 -8.05
C LEU A 66 -2.01 -7.51 -9.03
N SER A 67 -3.02 -7.58 -9.88
CA SER A 67 -3.30 -6.60 -10.93
C SER A 67 -4.29 -5.54 -10.46
N TRP A 68 -4.36 -4.40 -11.16
CA TRP A 68 -5.37 -3.38 -10.88
C TRP A 68 -6.81 -3.89 -11.05
N SER A 69 -7.07 -4.86 -11.94
CA SER A 69 -8.39 -5.49 -12.05
C SER A 69 -8.71 -6.33 -10.82
N GLU A 70 -7.79 -7.18 -10.38
CA GLU A 70 -7.94 -8.00 -9.17
C GLU A 70 -8.09 -7.12 -7.91
N LEU A 71 -7.35 -6.01 -7.83
CA LEU A 71 -7.49 -5.06 -6.73
C LEU A 71 -8.89 -4.43 -6.69
N ARG A 72 -9.46 -4.07 -7.84
CA ARG A 72 -10.84 -3.54 -7.92
C ARG A 72 -11.90 -4.56 -7.52
N GLU A 73 -11.65 -5.84 -7.79
CA GLU A 73 -12.55 -6.91 -7.37
C GLU A 73 -12.53 -7.06 -5.84
N LEU A 74 -11.34 -7.13 -5.27
CA LEU A 74 -11.11 -7.20 -3.83
C LEU A 74 -11.69 -5.98 -3.07
N ASP A 75 -11.52 -4.78 -3.63
CA ASP A 75 -11.97 -3.52 -3.01
C ASP A 75 -13.50 -3.41 -2.84
N ARG A 76 -14.28 -4.31 -3.46
CA ARG A 76 -15.74 -4.36 -3.28
C ARG A 76 -16.17 -4.77 -1.86
N ALA A 77 -15.36 -5.58 -1.18
CA ALA A 77 -15.69 -6.16 0.13
C ALA A 77 -14.54 -6.05 1.15
N HIS A 78 -13.38 -5.57 0.71
CA HIS A 78 -12.17 -5.43 1.52
C HIS A 78 -11.66 -3.99 1.47
N VAL A 79 -10.68 -3.68 2.32
CA VAL A 79 -10.13 -2.32 2.42
C VAL A 79 -8.80 -2.24 1.68
N VAL A 80 -8.66 -1.30 0.74
CA VAL A 80 -7.39 -0.97 0.09
C VAL A 80 -6.71 0.22 0.79
N ALA A 81 -5.41 0.08 1.00
CA ALA A 81 -4.51 1.03 1.65
C ALA A 81 -3.18 1.15 0.88
N SER A 82 -2.33 2.11 1.25
CA SER A 82 -1.05 2.35 0.58
C SER A 82 0.13 1.74 1.32
N HIS A 83 1.07 1.13 0.58
CA HIS A 83 2.37 0.71 1.11
C HIS A 83 3.56 1.45 0.50
N THR A 84 3.55 2.78 0.53
CA THR A 84 4.39 3.64 -0.33
C THR A 84 4.22 3.32 -1.83
N ARG A 85 4.89 4.05 -2.71
CA ARG A 85 4.74 3.82 -4.15
C ARG A 85 5.57 2.64 -4.61
N ASN A 86 6.81 2.54 -4.15
CA ASN A 86 7.76 1.52 -4.57
C ASN A 86 8.42 0.82 -3.36
N HIS A 87 7.64 0.56 -2.31
CA HIS A 87 8.09 -0.15 -1.10
C HIS A 87 9.37 0.47 -0.50
N ALA A 88 9.28 1.76 -0.15
CA ALA A 88 10.39 2.55 0.38
C ALA A 88 10.29 2.79 1.90
N ARG A 89 11.46 3.01 2.52
CA ARG A 89 11.55 3.49 3.91
C ARG A 89 11.27 4.98 3.97
N LEU A 90 10.78 5.46 5.12
CA LEU A 90 10.58 6.90 5.34
C LEU A 90 11.88 7.66 5.64
N SER A 91 12.97 6.95 5.92
CA SER A 91 14.28 7.52 6.22
C SER A 91 15.10 7.89 4.97
N LEU A 92 14.46 8.04 3.80
CA LEU A 92 15.12 8.50 2.59
C LEU A 92 15.60 9.94 2.79
N THR A 93 16.85 10.20 2.41
CA THR A 93 17.45 11.55 2.47
C THR A 93 17.11 12.40 1.26
N ASP A 94 16.78 11.76 0.14
CA ASP A 94 16.31 12.42 -1.08
C ASP A 94 14.85 12.82 -0.91
N THR A 95 14.58 14.13 -0.95
CA THR A 95 13.25 14.70 -0.73
C THR A 95 12.32 14.44 -1.91
N ASP A 96 12.83 14.49 -3.15
CA ASP A 96 12.02 14.28 -4.35
C ASP A 96 11.59 12.81 -4.43
N GLN A 97 12.51 11.89 -4.08
CA GLN A 97 12.19 10.48 -3.96
C GLN A 97 11.13 10.25 -2.88
N LEU A 98 11.30 10.83 -1.69
CA LEU A 98 10.35 10.68 -0.58
C LEU A 98 8.95 11.24 -0.94
N GLN A 99 8.90 12.37 -1.65
CA GLN A 99 7.65 12.93 -2.19
C GLN A 99 6.99 11.99 -3.20
N GLY A 100 7.76 11.46 -4.15
CA GLY A 100 7.25 10.49 -5.13
C GLY A 100 6.67 9.24 -4.47
N GLU A 101 7.28 8.77 -3.39
CA GLU A 101 6.82 7.61 -2.62
C GLU A 101 5.50 7.86 -1.88
N ILE A 102 5.37 9.01 -1.22
CA ILE A 102 4.24 9.29 -0.32
C ILE A 102 3.08 9.95 -1.05
N LEU A 103 3.35 10.93 -1.91
CA LEU A 103 2.33 11.70 -2.63
C LEU A 103 1.92 11.05 -3.96
N GLY A 104 2.82 10.29 -4.60
CA GLY A 104 2.52 9.60 -5.85
C GLY A 104 1.65 8.34 -5.66
N SER A 105 1.86 7.61 -4.56
CA SER A 105 1.08 6.41 -4.25
C SER A 105 -0.45 6.63 -4.22
N PRO A 106 -1.02 7.62 -3.49
CA PRO A 106 -2.46 7.82 -3.44
C PRO A 106 -3.03 8.29 -4.79
N GLN A 107 -2.24 9.00 -5.61
CA GLN A 107 -2.63 9.40 -6.96
C GLN A 107 -2.78 8.19 -7.89
N ASP A 108 -1.86 7.21 -7.79
CA ASP A 108 -1.97 5.96 -8.54
C ASP A 108 -3.25 5.20 -8.17
N PHE A 109 -3.57 5.13 -6.87
CA PHE A 109 -4.80 4.49 -6.40
C PHE A 109 -6.06 5.22 -6.86
N GLU A 110 -6.13 6.54 -6.67
CA GLU A 110 -7.30 7.32 -7.07
C GLU A 110 -7.56 7.23 -8.58
N LYS A 111 -6.50 7.28 -9.39
CA LYS A 111 -6.59 7.08 -10.85
C LYS A 111 -7.17 5.72 -11.23
N ASN A 112 -6.83 4.66 -10.50
CA ASN A 112 -7.22 3.30 -10.87
C ASN A 112 -8.52 2.83 -10.21
N LEU A 113 -8.82 3.27 -8.99
CA LEU A 113 -9.99 2.83 -8.20
C LEU A 113 -11.14 3.85 -8.23
N GLY A 114 -10.86 5.12 -8.55
CA GLY A 114 -11.86 6.18 -8.58
C GLY A 114 -12.22 6.74 -7.19
N HIS A 115 -11.48 6.36 -6.14
CA HIS A 115 -11.61 6.92 -4.80
C HIS A 115 -10.25 6.92 -4.09
N PRO A 116 -10.07 7.77 -3.05
CA PRO A 116 -8.83 7.83 -2.29
C PRO A 116 -8.68 6.65 -1.33
N VAL A 117 -7.44 6.23 -1.09
CA VAL A 117 -7.05 5.33 0.01
C VAL A 117 -6.73 6.14 1.27
N ARG A 118 -7.12 5.65 2.45
CA ARG A 118 -7.06 6.43 3.71
C ARG A 118 -6.05 5.91 4.74
N ALA A 119 -5.50 4.72 4.53
CA ALA A 119 -4.47 4.16 5.41
C ALA A 119 -3.14 4.03 4.67
N PHE A 120 -2.06 4.19 5.43
CA PHE A 120 -0.69 4.22 4.95
C PHE A 120 0.19 3.31 5.80
N ALA A 121 1.09 2.59 5.15
CA ALA A 121 2.20 1.88 5.76
C ALA A 121 3.46 2.13 4.92
N SER A 122 4.63 2.13 5.54
CA SER A 122 5.91 2.21 4.82
C SER A 122 6.71 0.93 4.99
N GLN A 123 7.72 0.75 4.14
CA GLN A 123 8.74 -0.26 4.40
C GLN A 123 9.32 -0.04 5.81
N SER A 124 9.61 -1.12 6.53
CA SER A 124 10.08 -1.15 7.93
C SER A 124 9.11 -0.62 8.99
N GLY A 125 7.91 -0.15 8.61
CA GLY A 125 6.82 0.15 9.54
C GLY A 125 7.14 1.26 10.54
N ALA A 126 7.73 2.37 10.09
CA ALA A 126 8.01 3.54 10.93
C ALA A 126 6.71 4.17 11.45
N ALA A 127 6.71 4.64 12.69
CA ALA A 127 5.56 5.29 13.32
C ALA A 127 5.48 6.77 12.92
N TYR A 128 4.26 7.32 12.87
CA TYR A 128 4.06 8.75 12.72
C TYR A 128 4.68 9.49 13.92
N GLY A 129 5.47 10.53 13.64
CA GLY A 129 6.25 11.29 14.61
C GLY A 129 7.73 10.90 14.66
N GLU A 130 8.15 9.83 13.98
CA GLU A 130 9.57 9.44 13.89
C GLU A 130 10.30 10.15 12.75
N GLN A 131 9.58 10.64 11.73
CA GLN A 131 10.16 11.20 10.51
C GLN A 131 9.43 12.48 10.08
N PRO A 132 9.76 13.66 10.65
CA PRO A 132 9.00 14.90 10.44
C PRO A 132 8.84 15.37 8.99
N ALA A 133 9.77 15.00 8.10
CA ALA A 133 9.63 15.27 6.67
C ALA A 133 8.57 14.38 6.02
N ALA A 134 8.59 13.08 6.30
CA ALA A 134 7.61 12.12 5.81
C ALA A 134 6.22 12.37 6.42
N ASP A 135 6.14 12.68 7.72
CA ASP A 135 4.88 12.96 8.42
C ASP A 135 4.08 14.08 7.75
N ARG A 136 4.76 15.17 7.37
CA ARG A 136 4.14 16.29 6.63
C ARG A 136 3.60 15.86 5.27
N LEU A 137 4.30 14.95 4.57
CA LEU A 137 3.86 14.43 3.29
C LEU A 137 2.69 13.46 3.44
N ILE A 138 2.67 12.65 4.49
CA ILE A 138 1.57 11.73 4.81
C ILE A 138 0.30 12.53 5.10
N GLU A 139 0.40 13.64 5.84
CA GLU A 139 -0.70 14.57 6.06
C GLU A 139 -1.15 15.28 4.78
N ALA A 140 -0.20 15.71 3.94
CA ALA A 140 -0.48 16.36 2.66
C ALA A 140 -1.19 15.42 1.68
N ALA A 141 -0.83 14.14 1.67
CA ALA A 141 -1.49 13.07 0.92
C ALA A 141 -2.93 12.77 1.38
N GLY A 142 -3.34 13.26 2.55
CA GLY A 142 -4.70 13.06 3.07
C GLY A 142 -4.95 11.66 3.64
N TYR A 143 -3.90 10.96 4.08
CA TYR A 143 -4.05 9.75 4.88
C TYR A 143 -4.65 10.07 6.25
N GLN A 144 -5.41 9.14 6.79
CA GLN A 144 -6.07 9.23 8.09
C GLN A 144 -5.48 8.26 9.11
N PHE A 145 -4.83 7.19 8.65
CA PHE A 145 -4.24 6.17 9.50
C PHE A 145 -2.82 5.82 9.05
N VAL A 146 -1.92 5.69 10.01
CA VAL A 146 -0.57 5.13 9.81
C VAL A 146 -0.48 3.79 10.52
N PHE A 147 -0.19 2.74 9.75
CA PHE A 147 0.09 1.40 10.23
C PHE A 147 1.61 1.25 10.37
N SER A 148 2.07 1.19 11.62
CA SER A 148 3.47 0.96 11.97
C SER A 148 3.64 -0.40 12.64
N ASN A 149 4.88 -0.84 12.84
CA ASN A 149 5.17 -2.08 13.57
C ASN A 149 4.80 -2.00 15.06
N LEU A 150 4.59 -0.80 15.60
CA LEU A 150 4.28 -0.58 17.00
C LEU A 150 2.77 -0.43 17.25
N LYS A 151 2.07 0.32 16.39
CA LYS A 151 0.67 0.72 16.59
C LYS A 151 0.03 1.23 15.30
N ILE A 152 -1.30 1.30 15.30
CA ILE A 152 -2.08 2.02 14.30
C ILE A 152 -2.40 3.41 14.85
N GLN A 153 -1.95 4.47 14.17
CA GLN A 153 -2.12 5.85 14.60
C GLN A 153 -3.19 6.53 13.76
N ARG A 154 -4.18 7.13 14.41
CA ARG A 154 -5.09 8.07 13.76
C ARG A 154 -4.39 9.42 13.62
N LEU A 155 -4.31 9.92 12.40
CA LEU A 155 -3.88 11.29 12.12
C LEU A 155 -5.06 12.23 12.42
N ARG A 156 -4.79 13.36 13.08
CA ARG A 156 -5.86 14.31 13.44
C ARG A 156 -6.50 14.83 12.15
N ASP A 157 -7.82 14.93 12.14
CA ASP A 157 -8.54 15.56 11.03
C ASP A 157 -7.98 16.98 10.85
N ARG A 158 -7.80 17.43 9.61
CA ARG A 158 -7.51 18.86 9.36
C ARG A 158 -8.57 19.69 10.10
N PRO A 159 -8.21 20.67 10.94
CA PRO A 159 -9.18 21.61 11.45
C PRO A 159 -9.79 22.34 10.25
N GLY A 160 -11.02 21.99 9.86
CA GLY A 160 -11.71 22.61 8.72
C GLY A 160 -12.75 21.77 7.98
N SER A 161 -12.87 20.45 8.21
CA SER A 161 -13.91 19.63 7.54
C SER A 161 -15.13 19.31 8.41
N GLY A 162 -15.43 20.17 9.39
CA GLY A 162 -16.74 20.18 10.03
C GLY A 162 -17.76 20.75 9.04
N ARG A 163 -18.49 19.87 8.35
CA ARG A 163 -19.77 20.28 7.76
C ARG A 163 -20.76 20.43 8.93
N GLY A 164 -21.31 21.63 9.06
CA GLY A 164 -22.49 21.90 9.87
C GLY A 164 -23.75 21.29 9.26
#